data_AF-A0A0C2G7E0-F1
#
_entry.id   AF-A0A0C2G7E0-F1
#
_cell.length_a   1.000
_cell.length_b   1.000
_cell.length_c   1.000
_cell.angle_alpha   90.00
_cell.angle_beta   90.00
_cell.angle_gamma   90.00
#
_symmetry.space_group_name_H-M   'P 1'
#
loop_
_entity.id
_entity.type
_entity.pdbx_description
1 polymer ?
#
loop_
_entity_poly.entity_id
_entity_poly.type
_entity_poly.pdbx_seq_one_letter_code
_entity_poly.pdbx_strand_id
1 'polypeptide(L)' 'MGQVTKKKTSERVLVDGGADIGESMFFNVPRSRVLKSHLRLSIVCDTDNVTKSIGHVTLGPKSSGKVGVLTS' A
#
# COMPACT_ATOMS: atom_id res chain seq x y z
N MET A 1 -11.64 14.85 7.72
CA MET A 1 -10.93 13.57 7.47
C MET A 1 -11.19 13.17 6.02
N GLY A 2 -10.13 12.99 5.21
CA GLY A 2 -10.28 12.68 3.78
C GLY A 2 -10.81 11.27 3.55
N GLN A 3 -11.63 11.09 2.52
CA GLN A 3 -12.12 9.77 2.10
C GLN A 3 -10.94 8.88 1.69
N VAL A 4 -10.83 7.70 2.31
CA VAL A 4 -9.83 6.68 1.98
C VAL A 4 -10.50 5.62 1.11
N THR A 5 -10.03 5.46 -0.12
CA THR A 5 -10.47 4.36 -1.00
C THR A 5 -9.65 3.11 -0.69
N LYS A 6 -10.31 2.05 -0.22
CA LYS A 6 -9.68 0.75 0.07
C LYS A 6 -10.10 -0.29 -0.97
N LYS A 7 -9.14 -1.07 -1.48
CA LYS A 7 -9.37 -2.25 -2.32
C LYS A 7 -8.60 -3.44 -1.72
N LYS A 8 -9.21 -4.63 -1.72
CA LYS A 8 -8.60 -5.89 -1.25
C LYS A 8 -8.32 -6.75 -2.49
N THR A 9 -7.16 -7.38 -2.54
CA THR A 9 -6.80 -8.39 -3.54
C THR A 9 -7.41 -9.75 -3.17
N SER A 10 -7.26 -10.76 -4.03
CA SER A 10 -7.52 -12.14 -3.62
C SER A 10 -6.63 -12.55 -2.44
N GLU A 11 -7.11 -13.51 -1.66
CA GLU A 11 -6.30 -14.21 -0.68
C GLU A 11 -5.39 -15.19 -1.41
N ARG A 12 -4.12 -15.23 -1.00
CA ARG A 12 -3.10 -16.11 -1.56
C ARG A 12 -2.44 -16.90 -0.46
N VAL A 13 -2.21 -18.18 -0.73
CA VAL A 13 -1.45 -19.05 0.15
C VAL A 13 0.02 -18.67 0.05
N LEU A 14 0.69 -18.57 1.19
CA LEU A 14 2.14 -18.41 1.24
C LEU A 14 2.81 -19.75 0.93
N VAL A 15 3.68 -19.77 -0.07
CA VAL A 15 4.51 -20.92 -0.45
C VAL A 15 5.98 -20.46 -0.36
N ASP A 16 6.79 -21.16 0.43
CA ASP A 16 8.20 -20.84 0.67
C ASP A 16 8.47 -19.39 1.11
N GLY A 17 7.55 -18.82 1.90
CA GLY A 17 7.64 -17.45 2.41
C GLY A 17 7.25 -16.36 1.41
N GLY A 18 6.82 -16.74 0.20
CA GLY A 18 6.32 -15.83 -0.83
C GLY A 18 4.87 -16.09 -1.20
N ALA A 19 4.22 -15.09 -1.80
CA ALA A 19 2.95 -15.26 -2.48
C ALA A 19 2.98 -14.46 -3.77
N ASP A 20 2.61 -15.10 -4.88
CA ASP A 20 2.32 -14.38 -6.11
C ASP A 20 0.84 -13.97 -6.11
N ILE A 21 0.59 -12.67 -6.21
CA ILE A 21 -0.76 -12.13 -6.32
C ILE A 21 -1.16 -11.96 -7.80
N GLY A 22 -0.24 -11.59 -8.70
CA GLY A 22 -0.54 -11.40 -10.13
C GLY A 22 -1.70 -10.43 -10.45
N GLU A 23 -2.12 -9.57 -9.51
CA GLU A 23 -3.26 -8.68 -9.67
C GLU A 23 -2.86 -7.22 -9.88
N SER A 24 -3.64 -6.53 -10.71
CA SER A 24 -3.55 -5.09 -10.90
C SER A 24 -4.66 -4.37 -10.11
N MET A 25 -4.30 -3.27 -9.45
CA MET A 25 -5.26 -2.40 -8.77
C MET A 25 -5.30 -1.02 -9.43
N PHE A 26 -6.51 -0.57 -9.76
CA PHE A 26 -6.74 0.74 -10.36
C PHE A 26 -7.43 1.68 -9.38
N PHE A 27 -6.92 2.89 -9.20
CA PHE A 27 -7.49 3.92 -8.33
C PHE A 27 -7.72 5.20 -9.13
N ASN A 28 -8.95 5.72 -9.09
CA ASN A 28 -9.26 7.01 -9.69
C ASN A 28 -8.90 8.11 -8.68
N VAL A 29 -7.85 8.87 -8.99
CA VAL A 29 -7.41 10.00 -8.16
C VAL A 29 -7.64 11.30 -8.93
N PRO A 30 -8.46 12.24 -8.40
CA PRO A 30 -8.64 13.54 -9.03
C PRO A 30 -7.29 14.24 -9.20
N ARG A 31 -7.08 14.91 -10.34
CA ARG A 31 -5.81 15.58 -10.66
C ARG A 31 -5.36 16.55 -9.57
N SER A 32 -6.29 17.25 -8.92
CA SER A 32 -6.04 18.17 -7.81
C SER A 32 -5.48 17.49 -6.54
N ARG A 33 -5.61 16.17 -6.42
CA ARG A 33 -5.20 15.38 -5.25
C ARG A 33 -3.98 14.50 -5.49
N VAL A 34 -3.57 14.25 -6.74
CA VAL A 34 -2.45 13.35 -7.08
C VAL A 34 -1.17 13.68 -6.29
N LEU A 35 -0.81 14.96 -6.18
CA LEU A 35 0.41 15.40 -5.46
C LEU A 35 0.27 15.39 -3.92
N LYS A 36 -0.91 15.11 -3.40
CA LYS A 36 -1.19 15.05 -1.95
C LYS A 36 -1.61 13.65 -1.49
N SER A 37 -1.80 12.74 -2.44
CA SER A 37 -2.24 11.37 -2.19
C SER A 37 -1.05 10.45 -1.96
N HIS A 38 -1.24 9.48 -1.07
CA HIS A 38 -0.33 8.35 -0.89
C HIS A 38 -1.11 7.05 -1.07
N LEU A 39 -0.43 6.04 -1.61
CA LEU A 39 -0.89 4.68 -1.70
C LEU A 39 -0.25 3.88 -0.58
N ARG A 40 -1.05 3.34 0.34
CA ARG A 40 -0.58 2.44 1.39
C ARG A 40 -0.97 1.01 1.05
N LEU A 41 0.02 0.18 0.76
CA LEU A 41 -0.12 -1.25 0.51
C LEU A 41 0.15 -1.98 1.82
N SER A 42 -0.84 -2.70 2.35
CA SER A 42 -0.70 -3.46 3.59
C SER A 42 -0.80 -4.95 3.31
N ILE A 43 0.12 -5.73 3.86
CA ILE A 43 0.08 -7.19 3.83
C ILE A 43 -0.52 -7.66 5.15
N VAL A 44 -1.58 -8.45 5.04
CA VAL A 44 -2.25 -9.08 6.19
C VAL A 44 -2.17 -10.60 6.01
N CYS A 45 -1.83 -11.30 7.08
CA CYS A 45 -1.97 -12.74 7.18
C CYS A 45 -3.33 -13.04 7.81
N ASP A 46 -4.07 -13.98 7.24
CA ASP A 46 -5.29 -14.48 7.85
C ASP A 46 -5.04 -15.93 8.28
N THR A 47 -5.24 -16.23 9.56
CA THR A 47 -5.06 -17.58 10.11
C THR A 47 -6.12 -17.79 11.17
N ASP A 48 -6.97 -18.82 11.01
CA ASP A 48 -7.97 -19.23 12.00
C ASP A 48 -8.86 -18.09 12.53
N ASN A 49 -9.40 -17.26 11.61
CA ASN A 49 -10.20 -16.06 11.90
C ASN A 49 -9.45 -14.90 12.59
N VAL A 50 -8.12 -14.97 12.65
CA VAL A 50 -7.27 -13.89 13.15
C VAL A 50 -6.55 -13.23 11.97
N THR A 51 -6.99 -12.03 11.62
CA THR A 51 -6.29 -11.19 10.65
C THR A 51 -5.18 -10.39 11.34
N LYS A 52 -3.93 -10.71 11.04
CA LYS A 52 -2.74 -10.00 11.58
C LYS A 52 -2.05 -9.19 10.48
N SER A 53 -1.81 -7.90 10.73
CA SER A 53 -0.98 -7.08 9.83
C SER A 53 0.48 -7.52 9.92
N ILE A 54 1.06 -7.94 8.79
CA ILE A 54 2.48 -8.28 8.68
C ILE A 54 3.31 -7.00 8.53
N GLY A 55 2.82 -6.06 7.72
CA GLY A 55 3.53 -4.83 7.43
C GLY A 55 2.82 -4.02 6.36
N HIS A 56 3.38 -2.85 6.05
CA HIS A 56 2.88 -2.03 4.97
C HIS A 56 3.98 -1.19 4.33
N VAL A 57 3.77 -0.86 3.06
CA VAL A 57 4.58 0.08 2.29
C VAL A 57 3.70 1.26 1.94
N THR A 58 4.21 2.48 2.13
CA THR A 58 3.52 3.71 1.73
C THR A 58 4.29 4.36 0.60
N LEU A 59 3.63 4.55 -0.54
CA LEU A 59 4.15 5.18 -1.74
C LEU A 59 3.47 6.53 -1.94
N GLY A 60 4.24 7.57 -2.21
CA GLY A 60 3.70 8.89 -2.52
C GLY A 60 4.56 10.02 -1.99
N PRO A 61 4.15 11.27 -2.24
CA PRO A 61 4.87 12.45 -1.81
C PRO A 61 5.00 12.47 -0.28
N LYS A 62 6.24 12.51 0.21
CA LYS A 62 6.52 12.68 1.63
C LYS A 62 6.14 14.11 2.03
N SER A 63 5.05 14.27 2.79
CA SER A 63 4.77 15.55 3.44
C SER A 63 5.65 15.67 4.69
N SER A 64 6.72 16.48 4.57
CA SER A 64 7.63 16.98 5.61
C SER A 64 8.89 16.15 5.93
N GLY A 65 10.06 16.84 5.95
CA GLY A 65 10.98 16.70 7.09
C GLY A 65 12.47 16.42 6.89
N LYS A 66 13.02 16.26 5.69
CA LYS A 66 14.46 16.44 5.34
C LYS A 66 14.67 16.01 3.90
N VAL A 67 15.09 16.94 3.05
CA VAL A 67 15.61 16.62 1.73
C VAL A 67 16.97 15.96 1.97
N GLY A 68 17.04 14.64 1.80
CA GLY A 68 18.33 13.99 1.58
C GLY A 68 18.82 14.48 0.23
N VAL A 69 19.76 15.43 0.25
CA VAL A 69 20.44 15.88 -0.97
C VAL A 69 21.19 14.66 -1.51
N LEU A 70 20.69 14.08 -2.61
CA LEU A 70 21.47 13.18 -3.43
C LEU A 70 22.41 14.06 -4.24
N THR A 71 23.63 14.24 -3.75
CA THR A 71 24.73 14.79 -4.56
C THR A 71 25.14 13.71 -5.57
N SER A 72 25.20 14.10 -6.84
CA SER A 72 25.77 13.31 -7.93
C SER A 72 27.25 13.04 -7.73
#